data_AF-A0A957B4K7-F1
#
_entry.id   AF-A0A957B4K7-F1
#
_cell.length_a   1.000
_cell.length_b   1.000
_cell.length_c   1.000
_cell.angle_alpha   90.00
_cell.angle_beta   90.00
_cell.angle_gamma   90.00
#
_symmetry.space_group_name_H-M   'P 1'
#
loop_
_entity.id
_entity.type
_entity.pdbx_description
1 polymer ?
#
loop_
_entity_poly.entity_id
_entity_poly.type
_entity_poly.pdbx_seq_one_letter_code
_entity_poly.pdbx_strand_id
1 'polypeptide(L)'
;SLHLYGDLHRYVPVIAYLNGYKVSELPVVHHERRFGHSKYGPGRLIRGGLDLITVLFLSKFSTRPLHLFGPLGGALFGIGLFINLVLGLEWLGGDRGLHERPLLTLSVLLTLMGLQLLTMGLIAELVVSFMQRQDNPLNTLRDVYRYDDETIAVIHQPSAKPEKAEPQPHA
;
A
#
# COMPACT_ATOMS: atom_id res chain seq x y z
N SER A 1 5.17 -17.32 -11.98
CA SER A 1 5.49 -16.15 -12.82
C SER A 1 6.06 -15.06 -11.93
N LEU A 2 7.03 -14.27 -12.41
CA LEU A 2 7.55 -13.10 -11.68
C LEU A 2 6.76 -11.87 -12.16
N HIS A 3 5.97 -11.23 -11.29
CA HIS A 3 5.27 -9.99 -11.64
C HIS A 3 6.26 -8.83 -11.62
N LEU A 4 6.70 -8.40 -12.81
CA LEU A 4 7.61 -7.26 -12.99
C LEU A 4 6.80 -6.04 -13.41
N TYR A 5 6.83 -4.97 -12.61
CA TYR A 5 6.13 -3.72 -12.90
C TYR A 5 7.12 -2.66 -13.44
N GLY A 6 6.86 -2.10 -14.62
CA GLY A 6 7.65 -1.00 -15.19
C GLY A 6 9.17 -1.26 -15.33
N ASP A 7 9.99 -0.30 -14.87
CA ASP A 7 11.47 -0.36 -14.93
C ASP A 7 12.11 -1.33 -13.91
N LEU A 8 11.29 -2.06 -13.13
CA LEU A 8 11.77 -3.02 -12.14
C LEU A 8 12.49 -4.25 -12.74
N HIS A 9 12.45 -4.42 -14.06
CA HIS A 9 13.18 -5.47 -14.78
C HIS A 9 14.70 -5.42 -14.52
N ARG A 10 15.26 -4.25 -14.18
CA ARG A 10 16.67 -4.11 -13.78
C ARG A 10 16.98 -4.77 -12.43
N TYR A 11 15.97 -4.96 -11.59
CA TYR A 11 16.09 -5.51 -10.23
C TYR A 11 15.59 -6.95 -10.12
N VAL A 12 15.47 -7.67 -11.25
CA VAL A 12 15.08 -9.09 -11.27
C VAL A 12 15.86 -9.95 -10.27
N PRO A 13 17.19 -9.86 -10.14
CA PRO A 13 17.92 -10.68 -9.17
C PRO A 13 17.49 -10.39 -7.72
N VAL A 14 17.30 -9.12 -7.38
CA VAL A 14 16.88 -8.69 -6.04
C VAL A 14 15.45 -9.15 -5.76
N ILE A 15 14.54 -8.97 -6.72
CA ILE A 15 13.14 -9.39 -6.60
C ILE A 15 13.07 -10.92 -6.48
N ALA A 16 13.83 -11.66 -7.28
CA ALA A 16 13.89 -13.12 -7.18
C ALA A 16 14.38 -13.58 -5.80
N TYR A 17 15.44 -12.96 -5.27
CA TYR A 17 15.90 -13.24 -3.91
C TYR A 17 14.82 -12.96 -2.85
N LEU A 18 14.14 -11.81 -2.95
CA LEU A 18 13.07 -11.42 -2.02
C LEU A 18 11.84 -12.35 -2.11
N ASN A 19 11.59 -12.96 -3.27
CA ASN A 19 10.56 -13.98 -3.46
C ASN A 19 11.02 -15.39 -3.01
N GLY A 20 12.21 -15.54 -2.42
CA GLY A 20 12.72 -16.79 -1.87
C GLY A 20 13.45 -17.69 -2.87
N TYR A 21 13.75 -17.22 -4.08
CA TYR A 21 14.56 -17.97 -5.04
C TYR A 21 16.03 -17.96 -4.64
N LYS A 22 16.76 -19.04 -4.96
CA LYS A 22 18.22 -19.08 -4.86
C LYS A 22 18.82 -18.32 -6.03
N VAL A 23 19.58 -17.27 -5.73
CA VAL A 23 20.29 -16.46 -6.72
C VAL A 23 21.78 -16.71 -6.55
N SER A 24 22.45 -17.04 -7.65
CA SER A 24 23.91 -17.25 -7.70
C SER A 24 24.51 -16.43 -8.83
N GLU A 25 25.75 -16.01 -8.66
CA GLU A 25 26.51 -15.29 -9.69
C GLU A 25 27.41 -16.28 -10.44
N LEU A 26 27.49 -16.14 -11.76
CA LEU A 26 28.40 -16.90 -12.61
C LEU A 26 29.57 -15.98 -12.99
N PRO A 27 30.83 -16.31 -12.63
CA PRO A 27 31.97 -15.50 -13.00
C PRO A 27 32.13 -15.51 -14.52
N VAL A 28 32.24 -14.32 -15.11
CA VAL A 28 32.47 -14.14 -16.55
C VAL A 28 33.70 -13.27 -16.77
N VAL A 29 34.46 -13.59 -17.82
CA VAL A 29 35.68 -12.83 -18.15
C VAL A 29 35.29 -11.53 -18.83
N HIS A 30 35.50 -10.41 -18.12
CA HIS A 30 35.32 -9.07 -18.68
C HIS A 30 36.62 -8.58 -19.30
N HIS A 31 36.55 -8.11 -20.55
CA HIS A 31 37.67 -7.51 -21.25
C HIS A 31 37.63 -5.98 -21.09
N GLU A 32 38.78 -5.35 -20.96
CA GLU A 32 38.87 -3.90 -20.89
C GLU A 32 38.30 -3.23 -22.13
N ARG A 33 37.57 -2.14 -21.93
CA ARG A 33 36.99 -1.37 -23.02
C ARG A 33 38.11 -0.69 -23.82
N ARG A 34 38.19 -0.99 -25.11
CA ARG A 34 39.23 -0.46 -26.01
C ARG A 34 38.91 0.94 -26.56
N PHE A 35 37.63 1.31 -26.68
CA PHE A 35 37.21 2.57 -27.29
C PHE A 35 35.95 3.18 -26.64
N GLY A 36 35.86 4.52 -26.63
CA GLY A 36 34.69 5.29 -26.21
C GLY A 36 34.50 5.47 -24.70
N HIS A 37 33.61 6.39 -24.31
CA HIS A 37 33.31 6.69 -22.90
C HIS A 37 32.12 5.91 -22.36
N SER A 38 32.12 5.66 -21.04
CA SER A 38 31.01 5.02 -20.35
C SER A 38 29.74 5.86 -20.48
N LYS A 39 28.64 5.23 -20.92
CA LYS A 39 27.29 5.83 -20.88
C LYS A 39 26.69 5.82 -19.47
N TYR A 40 27.40 5.26 -18.49
CA TYR A 40 27.00 5.27 -17.08
C TYR A 40 27.54 6.54 -16.40
N GLY A 41 26.78 7.62 -16.51
CA GLY A 41 27.04 8.83 -15.74
C GLY A 41 26.59 8.70 -14.28
N PRO A 42 27.05 9.60 -13.39
CA PRO A 42 26.67 9.60 -11.97
C PRO A 42 25.17 9.71 -11.75
N GLY A 43 24.45 10.43 -12.62
CA GLY A 43 22.99 10.51 -12.55
C GLY A 43 22.27 9.17 -12.79
N ARG A 44 22.92 8.18 -13.41
CA ARG A 44 22.36 6.82 -13.56
C ARG A 44 22.56 5.98 -12.30
N LEU A 45 23.62 6.27 -11.52
CA LEU A 45 23.84 5.63 -10.23
C LEU A 45 22.83 6.11 -9.20
N ILE A 46 22.59 7.42 -9.11
CA ILE A 46 21.60 8.00 -8.18
C ILE A 46 20.20 7.47 -8.49
N ARG A 47 19.77 7.54 -9.77
CA ARG A 47 18.47 7.00 -10.19
C ARG A 47 18.34 5.51 -9.87
N GLY A 48 19.36 4.70 -10.20
CA GLY A 48 19.36 3.28 -9.87
C GLY A 48 19.31 3.00 -8.36
N GLY A 49 19.95 3.84 -7.54
CA GLY A 49 19.87 3.73 -6.08
C GLY A 49 18.47 4.06 -5.54
N LEU A 50 17.86 5.14 -6.02
CA LEU A 50 16.49 5.53 -5.63
C LEU A 50 15.45 4.49 -6.06
N ASP A 51 15.61 3.92 -7.25
CA ASP A 51 14.76 2.82 -7.71
C ASP A 51 14.92 1.58 -6.81
N LEU A 52 16.14 1.22 -6.41
CA LEU A 52 16.38 0.10 -5.50
C LEU A 52 15.74 0.33 -4.13
N ILE A 53 15.84 1.54 -3.57
CA ILE A 53 15.13 1.92 -2.35
C ILE A 53 13.63 1.72 -2.52
N THR A 54 13.08 2.10 -3.68
CA THR A 54 11.67 1.92 -4.02
C THR A 54 11.30 0.43 -4.07
N VAL A 55 12.11 -0.42 -4.70
CA VAL A 55 11.89 -1.88 -4.76
C VAL A 55 11.87 -2.49 -3.36
N LEU A 56 12.86 -2.16 -2.54
CA LEU A 56 12.98 -2.66 -1.18
C LEU A 56 11.81 -2.18 -0.30
N PHE A 57 11.44 -0.90 -0.45
CA PHE A 57 10.31 -0.31 0.24
C PHE A 57 9.01 -1.03 -0.12
N LEU A 58 8.71 -1.17 -1.41
CA LEU A 58 7.48 -1.77 -1.88
C LEU A 58 7.43 -3.26 -1.49
N SER A 59 8.54 -3.97 -1.62
CA SER A 59 8.61 -5.38 -1.23
C SER A 59 8.40 -5.62 0.26
N LYS A 60 8.83 -4.70 1.14
CA LYS A 60 8.79 -4.89 2.60
C LYS A 60 7.57 -4.27 3.27
N PHE A 61 7.11 -3.12 2.78
CA PHE A 61 6.10 -2.29 3.44
C PHE A 61 4.78 -2.15 2.67
N SER A 62 4.67 -2.67 1.43
CA SER A 62 3.42 -2.57 0.66
C SER A 62 2.22 -3.27 1.29
N THR A 63 2.44 -4.20 2.23
CA THR A 63 1.35 -4.93 2.90
C THR A 63 0.99 -4.38 4.28
N ARG A 64 1.88 -3.59 4.89
CA ARG A 64 1.73 -3.02 6.26
C ARG A 64 2.43 -1.67 6.36
N PRO A 65 1.98 -0.65 5.62
CA PRO A 65 2.62 0.67 5.60
C PRO A 65 2.67 1.34 6.98
N LEU A 66 1.73 1.05 7.88
CA LEU A 66 1.73 1.61 9.24
C LEU A 66 2.99 1.23 10.05
N HIS A 67 3.61 0.08 9.79
CA HIS A 67 4.82 -0.34 10.51
C HIS A 67 6.03 0.54 10.22
N LEU A 68 6.04 1.26 9.10
CA LEU A 68 7.12 2.20 8.77
C LEU A 68 6.84 3.58 9.36
N PHE A 69 5.66 4.13 9.07
CA PHE A 69 5.33 5.50 9.44
C PHE A 69 4.91 5.63 10.90
N GLY A 70 4.37 4.57 11.49
CA GLY A 70 3.88 4.52 12.87
C GLY A 70 4.96 4.82 13.91
N PRO A 71 6.06 4.05 13.98
CA PRO A 71 7.12 4.28 14.97
C PRO A 71 7.81 5.63 14.78
N LEU A 72 8.11 6.01 13.53
CA LEU A 72 8.77 7.28 13.23
C LEU A 72 7.88 8.48 13.54
N GLY A 73 6.63 8.45 13.07
CA GLY A 73 5.65 9.50 13.34
C GLY A 73 5.30 9.60 14.83
N GLY A 74 5.12 8.46 15.50
CA GLY A 74 4.86 8.39 16.93
C GLY A 74 6.01 8.93 17.77
N ALA A 75 7.26 8.62 17.41
CA ALA A 75 8.44 9.17 18.09
C ALA A 75 8.52 10.70 17.92
N LEU A 76 8.38 11.21 16.70
CA LEU A 76 8.42 12.66 16.43
C LEU A 76 7.26 13.40 17.12
N PHE A 77 6.06 12.84 17.06
CA PHE A 77 4.87 13.38 17.72
C PHE A 77 5.03 13.40 19.24
N GLY A 78 5.53 12.30 19.81
CA GLY A 78 5.77 12.18 21.26
C GLY A 78 6.83 13.16 21.76
N ILE A 79 7.96 13.28 21.05
CA ILE A 79 9.01 14.25 21.39
C ILE A 79 8.47 15.68 21.26
N GLY A 80 7.78 15.99 20.16
CA GLY A 80 7.18 17.31 19.94
C GLY A 80 6.17 17.68 21.02
N LEU A 81 5.28 16.75 21.39
CA LEU A 81 4.31 16.92 22.48
C LEU A 81 4.99 17.13 23.82
N PHE A 82 6.01 16.33 24.14
CA PHE A 82 6.74 16.45 25.40
C PHE A 82 7.36 17.83 25.55
N ILE A 83 8.05 18.32 24.52
CA ILE A 83 8.65 19.66 24.53
C ILE A 83 7.56 20.74 24.66
N ASN A 84 6.48 20.65 23.88
CA ASN A 84 5.36 21.60 23.98
C ASN A 84 4.73 21.62 25.39
N LEU A 85 4.61 20.46 26.04
CA LEU A 85 4.05 20.36 27.38
C LEU A 85 4.96 21.02 28.41
N VAL A 86 6.27 20.81 28.35
CA VAL A 86 7.25 21.47 29.22
C VAL A 86 7.19 22.99 29.06
N LEU A 87 7.26 23.50 27.82
CA LEU A 87 7.15 24.94 27.55
C LEU A 87 5.79 25.51 27.97
N GLY A 88 4.71 24.76 27.80
CA GLY A 88 3.38 25.15 28.24
C GLY A 88 3.26 25.29 29.76
N LEU A 89 3.91 24.40 30.51
CA LEU A 89 3.97 24.48 31.97
C LEU A 89 4.81 25.68 32.45
N GLU A 90 5.96 25.94 31.81
CA GLU A 90 6.77 27.14 32.11
C GLU A 90 6.00 28.43 31.87
N TRP A 91 5.22 28.49 30.79
CA TRP A 91 4.36 29.63 30.47
C TRP A 91 3.28 29.86 31.54
N LEU A 92 2.63 28.79 32.00
CA LEU A 92 1.64 28.86 33.09
C LEU A 92 2.28 29.31 34.42
N GLY A 93 3.57 29.03 34.62
CA GLY A 93 4.37 29.47 35.77
C GLY A 93 4.77 30.96 35.74
N GLY A 94 4.39 31.71 34.71
CA GLY A 94 4.61 33.16 34.61
C GLY A 94 5.78 33.58 33.73
N ASP A 95 6.41 32.65 33.01
CA ASP A 95 7.46 32.96 32.04
C ASP A 95 6.85 33.55 30.74
N ARG A 96 7.22 34.79 30.41
CA ARG A 96 6.59 35.57 29.32
C ARG A 96 7.37 35.53 28.00
N GLY A 97 8.53 34.86 27.96
CA GLY A 97 9.44 34.82 26.81
C GLY A 97 9.29 33.60 25.89
N LEU A 98 8.08 33.04 25.73
CA LEU A 98 7.88 31.78 24.99
C LEU A 98 8.14 31.90 23.48
N HIS A 99 7.70 33.01 22.89
CA HIS A 99 7.73 33.30 21.44
C HIS A 99 9.14 33.42 20.86
N GLU A 100 10.13 33.80 21.68
CA GLU A 100 11.51 34.03 21.21
C GLU A 100 12.35 32.75 21.20
N ARG A 101 11.82 31.66 21.76
CA ARG A 101 12.56 30.39 21.89
C ARG A 101 12.43 29.59 20.58
N PRO A 102 13.54 29.32 19.87
CA PRO A 102 13.51 28.46 18.68
C PRO A 102 13.06 27.01 19.00
N LEU A 103 13.10 26.64 20.28
CA LEU A 103 12.55 25.39 20.79
C LEU A 103 11.03 25.27 20.61
N LEU A 104 10.28 26.38 20.69
CA LEU A 104 8.82 26.38 20.49
C LEU A 104 8.45 26.11 19.03
N THR A 105 9.13 26.75 18.09
CA THR A 105 8.91 26.49 16.65
C THR A 105 9.33 25.08 16.28
N LEU A 106 10.43 24.58 16.84
CA LEU A 106 10.86 23.20 16.65
C LEU A 106 9.84 22.20 17.22
N SER A 107 9.32 22.41 18.42
CA SER A 107 8.36 21.50 19.05
C SER A 107 7.05 21.43 18.28
N VAL A 108 6.53 22.57 17.81
CA VAL A 108 5.34 22.62 16.95
C VAL A 108 5.61 21.88 15.63
N LEU A 109 6.76 22.11 15.00
CA LEU A 109 7.13 21.43 13.75
C LEU A 109 7.22 19.91 13.93
N LEU A 110 7.86 19.43 15.00
CA LEU A 110 7.96 18.00 15.32
C LEU A 110 6.58 17.38 15.55
N THR A 111 5.71 18.04 16.30
CA THR A 111 4.33 17.58 16.54
C THR A 111 3.56 17.47 15.22
N LEU A 112 3.63 18.50 14.37
CA LEU A 112 2.94 18.50 13.07
C LEU A 112 3.48 17.42 12.12
N MET A 113 4.80 17.27 12.04
CA MET A 113 5.43 16.23 11.21
C MET A 113 5.12 14.82 11.72
N GLY A 114 5.14 14.62 13.04
CA GLY A 114 4.76 13.35 13.66
C GLY A 114 3.31 12.99 13.37
N LEU A 115 2.38 13.94 13.53
CA LEU A 115 0.98 13.75 13.20
C LEU A 115 0.79 13.43 11.70
N GLN A 116 1.45 14.16 10.81
CA GLN A 116 1.38 13.94 9.36
C GLN A 116 1.86 12.54 8.95
N LEU A 117 2.91 12.02 9.59
CA LEU A 117 3.40 10.66 9.32
C LEU A 117 2.43 9.60 9.84
N LEU A 118 1.86 9.80 11.03
CA LEU A 118 0.85 8.89 11.58
C LEU A 118 -0.40 8.83 10.69
N THR A 119 -0.91 9.99 10.23
CA THR A 119 -2.07 10.04 9.34
C THR A 119 -1.77 9.40 7.99
N MET A 120 -0.60 9.66 7.40
CA MET A 120 -0.18 8.99 6.17
C MET A 120 -0.08 7.47 6.33
N GLY A 121 0.46 6.99 7.45
CA GLY A 121 0.51 5.56 7.75
C GLY A 121 -0.87 4.91 7.83
N LEU A 122 -1.82 5.56 8.52
CA LEU A 122 -3.20 5.08 8.66
C LEU A 122 -3.95 5.09 7.32
N ILE A 123 -3.82 6.16 6.54
CA ILE A 123 -4.43 6.26 5.21
C ILE A 123 -3.87 5.17 4.29
N ALA A 124 -2.55 4.97 4.29
CA ALA A 124 -1.93 3.91 3.50
C ALA A 124 -2.42 2.51 3.90
N GLU A 125 -2.56 2.25 5.21
CA GLU A 125 -3.08 0.97 5.71
C GLU A 125 -4.55 0.76 5.26
N LEU A 126 -5.37 1.82 5.30
CA LEU A 126 -6.74 1.79 4.81
C LEU A 126 -6.82 1.49 3.31
N VAL A 127 -5.97 2.12 2.50
CA VAL A 127 -5.90 1.89 1.06
C VAL A 127 -5.49 0.44 0.77
N VAL A 128 -4.45 -0.07 1.43
CA VAL A 128 -4.01 -1.47 1.27
C VAL A 128 -5.11 -2.44 1.66
N SER A 129 -5.79 -2.20 2.79
CA SER A 129 -6.92 -3.01 3.25
C SER A 129 -8.08 -3.01 2.25
N PHE A 130 -8.37 -1.86 1.63
CA PHE A 130 -9.40 -1.74 0.61
C PHE A 130 -9.03 -2.53 -0.66
N MET A 131 -7.78 -2.39 -1.15
CA MET A 131 -7.30 -3.13 -2.32
C MET A 131 -7.31 -4.65 -2.09
N GLN A 132 -6.85 -5.11 -0.92
CA GLN A 132 -6.87 -6.55 -0.57
C GLN A 132 -8.28 -7.13 -0.47
N ARG A 133 -9.27 -6.33 -0.05
CA ARG A 133 -10.68 -6.76 0.00
C ARG A 133 -11.28 -6.93 -1.39
N GLN A 134 -10.87 -6.10 -2.35
CA GLN A 134 -11.36 -6.15 -3.72
C GLN A 134 -10.87 -7.41 -4.48
N ASP A 135 -9.67 -7.88 -4.17
CA ASP A 135 -9.06 -9.07 -4.78
C ASP A 135 -9.55 -10.42 -4.18
N ASN A 136 -10.57 -10.40 -3.30
CA ASN A 136 -11.00 -11.59 -2.56
C ASN A 136 -12.15 -12.34 -3.30
N PRO A 137 -11.91 -13.56 -3.86
CA PRO A 137 -12.87 -14.30 -4.68
C PRO A 137 -14.12 -14.81 -3.95
N LEU A 138 -14.17 -14.66 -2.62
CA LEU A 138 -15.33 -15.04 -1.80
C LEU A 138 -16.55 -14.12 -2.03
N ASN A 139 -16.35 -12.90 -2.56
CA ASN A 139 -17.46 -12.08 -3.02
C ASN A 139 -18.09 -12.64 -4.31
N THR A 140 -17.29 -13.22 -5.20
CA THR A 140 -17.76 -13.85 -6.44
C THR A 140 -18.68 -15.04 -6.14
N LEU A 141 -18.38 -15.84 -5.10
CA LEU A 141 -19.24 -16.96 -4.73
C LEU A 141 -20.58 -16.51 -4.14
N ARG A 142 -20.62 -15.42 -3.37
CA ARG A 142 -21.89 -14.89 -2.83
C ARG A 142 -22.83 -14.41 -3.93
N ASP A 143 -22.30 -13.80 -4.99
CA ASP A 143 -23.13 -13.38 -6.12
C ASP A 143 -23.62 -14.58 -6.95
N VAL A 144 -22.81 -15.64 -7.07
CA VAL A 144 -23.21 -16.88 -7.77
C VAL A 144 -24.30 -17.64 -6.99
N TYR A 145 -24.18 -17.78 -5.67
CA TYR A 145 -25.23 -18.42 -4.87
C TYR A 145 -26.50 -17.56 -4.79
N ARG A 146 -26.38 -16.23 -4.80
CA ARG A 146 -27.53 -15.32 -4.79
C ARG A 146 -28.31 -15.35 -6.11
N TYR A 147 -27.63 -15.59 -7.24
CA TYR A 147 -28.27 -15.79 -8.53
C TYR A 147 -29.10 -17.09 -8.57
N ASP A 148 -28.59 -18.18 -7.98
CA ASP A 148 -29.30 -19.47 -7.96
C ASP A 148 -30.54 -19.44 -7.06
N ASP A 149 -30.52 -18.78 -5.89
CA ASP A 149 -31.68 -18.74 -4.99
C ASP A 149 -32.88 -17.95 -5.56
N GLU A 150 -32.64 -16.81 -6.21
CA GLU A 150 -33.70 -16.03 -6.85
C GLU A 150 -34.30 -16.77 -8.06
N THR A 151 -33.46 -17.47 -8.83
CA THR A 151 -33.89 -18.23 -10.00
C THR A 151 -34.65 -19.49 -9.61
N ILE A 152 -34.22 -20.20 -8.56
CA ILE A 152 -34.91 -21.38 -8.02
C ILE A 152 -36.26 -21.00 -7.40
N ALA A 153 -36.37 -19.84 -6.74
CA ALA A 153 -37.63 -19.34 -6.21
C ALA A 153 -38.68 -19.04 -7.32
N VAL A 154 -38.23 -18.61 -8.50
CA VAL A 154 -39.10 -18.39 -9.68
C VAL A 154 -39.50 -19.70 -10.36
N ILE A 155 -38.60 -20.69 -10.42
CA ILE A 155 -38.87 -21.99 -11.06
C ILE A 155 -39.80 -22.87 -10.20
N HIS A 156 -39.82 -22.70 -8.88
CA HIS A 156 -40.63 -23.51 -7.98
C HIS A 156 -42.07 -23.00 -7.77
N GLN A 157 -42.53 -22.02 -8.55
CA GLN A 157 -43.95 -21.67 -8.57
C GLN A 157 -44.71 -22.73 -9.39
N PRO A 158 -45.61 -23.53 -8.79
CA PRO A 158 -46.33 -24.55 -9.52
C PRO A 158 -47.27 -23.88 -10.53
N SER A 159 -47.02 -24.12 -11.82
CA SER A 159 -47.85 -23.67 -12.94
C SER A 159 -49.30 -24.12 -12.73
N ALA A 160 -50.21 -23.14 -12.68
CA ALA A 160 -51.65 -23.38 -12.62
C ALA A 160 -52.08 -24.19 -13.86
N LYS A 161 -52.74 -25.33 -13.61
CA LYS A 161 -53.19 -26.31 -14.61
C LYS A 161 -54.19 -25.68 -15.59
N PRO A 162 -54.02 -25.81 -16.92
CA PRO A 162 -54.97 -25.24 -17.87
C PRO A 162 -56.28 -26.04 -17.90
N GLU A 163 -57.38 -25.30 -17.86
CA GLU A 163 -58.76 -25.76 -17.92
C GLU A 163 -59.07 -26.36 -19.31
N LYS A 164 -59.75 -27.51 -19.35
CA LYS A 164 -59.98 -28.30 -20.58
C LYS A 164 -60.97 -27.59 -21.52
N ALA A 165 -60.56 -27.35 -22.76
CA ALA A 165 -61.43 -26.87 -23.83
C ALA A 165 -62.31 -28.00 -24.40
N GLU A 166 -63.60 -27.70 -24.56
CA GLU A 166 -64.67 -28.57 -25.05
C GLU A 166 -64.68 -28.64 -26.60
N PRO A 167 -64.96 -29.81 -27.23
CA PRO A 167 -64.80 -29.96 -28.68
C PRO A 167 -66.07 -29.52 -29.45
N GLN A 168 -65.89 -28.71 -30.51
CA GLN A 168 -66.96 -28.34 -31.43
C GLN A 168 -67.19 -29.42 -32.51
N PRO A 169 -68.44 -29.66 -32.96
CA PRO A 169 -68.76 -30.72 -33.89
C PRO A 169 -68.56 -30.29 -35.35
N HIS A 170 -68.02 -31.22 -36.14
CA HIS A 170 -67.87 -31.10 -37.59
C HIS A 170 -69.22 -31.21 -38.31
N ALA A 171 -69.41 -30.36 -39.33
CA ALA A 171 -70.37 -30.54 -40.41
C ALA A 171 -69.60 -30.76 -41.72
#